data_AF-A0A660U5C2-F1
#
_entry.id   AF-A0A660U5C2-F1
#
_cell.length_a   1.000
_cell.length_b   1.000
_cell.length_c   1.000
_cell.angle_alpha   90.00
_cell.angle_beta   90.00
_cell.angle_gamma   90.00
#
_symmetry.space_group_name_H-M   'P 1'
#
loop_
_entity.id
_entity.type
_entity.pdbx_description
1 polymer ?
#
loop_
_entity_poly.entity_id
_entity_poly.type
_entity_poly.pdbx_seq_one_letter_code
_entity_poly.pdbx_strand_id
1 'polypeptide(L)' 'MKGYVQVYTGNGKGKSTAAYGLALRAAGAGLSVLIIQFLKSRKCSEHNAFKRLSDLITIKQFG' A
#
# COMPACT_ATOMS: atom_id res chain seq x y z
N MET A 1 -17.75 -14.03 -2.22
CA MET A 1 -16.31 -13.76 -2.10
C MET A 1 -15.91 -13.82 -0.63
N LYS A 2 -14.73 -14.38 -0.31
CA LYS A 2 -14.22 -14.44 1.07
C LYS A 2 -13.03 -13.48 1.22
N GLY A 3 -13.12 -12.54 2.16
CA GLY A 3 -12.01 -11.63 2.49
C GLY A 3 -11.07 -12.26 3.51
N TYR A 4 -9.80 -11.87 3.47
CA TYR A 4 -8.78 -12.29 4.43
C TYR A 4 -8.06 -11.08 5.02
N VAL A 5 -7.55 -11.24 6.24
CA VAL A 5 -6.72 -10.24 6.93
C VAL A 5 -5.30 -10.77 7.01
N GLN A 6 -4.34 -9.96 6.58
CA GLN A 6 -2.92 -10.28 6.66
C GLN A 6 -2.24 -9.31 7.62
N VAL A 7 -1.47 -9.84 8.57
CA VAL A 7 -0.73 -9.05 9.55
C VAL A 7 0.76 -9.28 9.34
N TYR A 8 1.46 -8.24 8.90
CA TYR A 8 2.91 -8.23 8.79
C TYR A 8 3.51 -7.55 10.03
N THR A 9 4.14 -8.33 10.90
CA THR A 9 4.72 -7.86 12.18
C THR A 9 6.18 -8.28 12.36
N GLY A 10 6.83 -7.85 13.45
CA GLY A 10 8.23 -8.12 13.78
C GLY A 10 9.18 -6.97 13.45
N ASN A 11 10.46 -7.09 13.83
CA ASN A 11 11.46 -6.00 13.71
C ASN A 11 12.17 -5.96 12.35
N GLY A 12 12.01 -7.00 11.52
CA GLY A 12 12.63 -7.05 10.20
C GLY A 12 12.13 -5.96 9.25
N LYS A 13 12.99 -5.55 8.31
CA LYS A 13 12.60 -4.69 7.17
C LYS A 13 11.68 -5.47 6.22
N GLY A 14 10.79 -4.76 5.52
CA GLY A 14 9.97 -5.34 4.44
C GLY A 14 8.47 -5.48 4.71
N LYS A 15 7.98 -5.20 5.93
CA LYS A 15 6.55 -5.27 6.27
C LYS A 15 5.69 -4.38 5.36
N SER A 16 6.05 -3.10 5.26
CA SER A 16 5.37 -2.14 4.38
C SER A 16 5.51 -2.52 2.91
N THR A 17 6.69 -2.98 2.50
CA THR A 17 6.97 -3.43 1.13
C THR A 17 6.09 -4.61 0.73
N ALA A 18 5.86 -5.58 1.62
CA ALA A 18 4.96 -6.70 1.37
C ALA A 18 3.51 -6.23 1.17
N ALA A 19 3.02 -5.34 2.02
CA ALA A 19 1.69 -4.74 1.88
C ALA A 19 1.54 -3.94 0.57
N TYR A 20 2.56 -3.17 0.20
CA TYR A 20 2.61 -2.43 -1.07
C TYR A 20 2.64 -3.36 -2.29
N GLY A 21 3.37 -4.47 -2.23
CA GLY A 21 3.37 -5.48 -3.29
C GLY A 21 1.99 -6.10 -3.51
N LEU A 22 1.25 -6.35 -2.42
CA LEU A 22 -0.13 -6.85 -2.52
C LEU A 22 -1.07 -5.80 -3.12
N ALA A 23 -0.94 -4.54 -2.70
CA ALA A 23 -1.68 -3.41 -3.29
C ALA A 23 -1.41 -3.29 -4.80
N LEU A 24 -0.15 -3.36 -5.21
CA LEU A 24 0.23 -3.31 -6.62
C LEU A 24 -0.35 -4.49 -7.42
N ARG A 25 -0.33 -5.70 -6.85
CA ARG A 25 -0.94 -6.89 -7.46
C ARG A 25 -2.44 -6.72 -7.67
N ALA A 26 -3.16 -6.19 -6.67
CA ALA A 26 -4.59 -5.93 -6.77
C ALA A 26 -4.90 -4.87 -7.83
N ALA A 27 -4.16 -3.77 -7.84
CA ALA A 27 -4.30 -2.72 -8.86
C ALA A 27 -3.99 -3.26 -10.27
N GLY A 28 -2.95 -4.08 -10.43
CA GLY A 28 -2.66 -4.73 -11.72
C GLY A 28 -3.77 -5.66 -12.23
N ALA A 29 -4.63 -6.15 -11.33
CA ALA A 29 -5.84 -6.91 -11.68
C ALA A 29 -7.09 -6.02 -11.89
N GLY A 30 -6.93 -4.69 -11.90
CA GLY A 30 -8.02 -3.73 -12.07
C GLY A 30 -8.85 -3.48 -10.80
N LEU A 31 -8.39 -3.92 -9.62
CA LEU A 31 -9.09 -3.69 -8.36
C LEU A 31 -8.70 -2.33 -7.76
N SER A 32 -9.67 -1.66 -7.15
CA SER A 32 -9.43 -0.43 -6.39
C SER A 32 -8.79 -0.72 -5.04
N VAL A 33 -7.78 0.06 -4.67
CA VAL A 33 -6.99 -0.12 -3.44
C VAL A 33 -6.89 1.19 -2.67
N LEU A 34 -7.14 1.12 -1.37
CA LEU A 34 -6.94 2.22 -0.42
C LEU A 34 -5.77 1.90 0.51
N ILE A 35 -4.77 2.77 0.52
CA ILE A 35 -3.62 2.70 1.42
C ILE A 35 -3.77 3.81 2.47
N ILE A 36 -3.79 3.43 3.75
CA ILE A 36 -3.82 4.36 4.88
C ILE A 36 -2.50 4.24 5.64
N GLN A 37 -1.77 5.34 5.80
CA GLN A 37 -0.50 5.38 6.51
C GLN A 37 -0.62 6.29 7.73
N PHE A 38 -0.28 5.77 8.92
CA PHE A 38 -0.30 6.51 10.18
C PHE A 38 1.08 7.07 10.60
N LEU A 39 2.04 7.06 9.68
CA LEU A 39 3.41 7.50 9.92
C LEU A 39 3.58 8.95 9.46
N LYS A 40 4.36 9.76 10.21
CA LYS A 40 4.78 11.12 9.81
C LYS A 40 5.19 11.13 8.33
N SER A 41 4.66 12.07 7.54
CA SER A 41 4.89 12.18 6.10
C SER A 41 6.37 12.14 5.73
N ARG A 42 6.89 10.94 5.49
CA ARG A 42 8.19 10.70 4.86
C ARG A 42 7.96 10.50 3.38
N LYS A 43 8.71 11.24 2.58
CA LYS A 43 8.82 10.98 1.14
C LYS A 43 9.50 9.63 0.93
N CYS A 44 8.70 8.60 0.71
CA CYS A 44 9.17 7.31 0.22
C CYS A 44 9.03 7.24 -1.30
N SER A 45 9.98 6.60 -1.98
CA SER A 45 9.99 6.45 -3.44
C SER A 45 8.78 5.66 -3.96
N GLU A 46 8.20 4.77 -3.13
CA GLU A 46 6.97 4.04 -3.47
C GLU A 46 5.80 4.97 -3.83
N HIS A 47 5.72 6.17 -3.23
CA HIS A 47 4.66 7.13 -3.56
C HIS A 47 4.72 7.60 -5.02
N ASN A 48 5.92 7.71 -5.59
CA ASN A 48 6.05 8.12 -6.99
C ASN A 48 5.56 7.01 -7.95
N ALA A 49 5.74 5.74 -7.58
CA ALA A 49 5.20 4.62 -8.35
C ALA A 49 3.67 4.62 -8.30
N PHE A 50 3.09 4.82 -7.12
CA PHE A 50 1.64 4.83 -6.95
C PHE A 50 0.94 6.03 -7.59
N LYS A 51 1.62 7.17 -7.74
CA LYS A 51 1.09 8.29 -8.54
C LYS A 51 0.77 7.92 -9.99
N ARG A 52 1.49 6.95 -10.57
CA ARG A 52 1.21 6.47 -11.95
C ARG A 52 -0.01 5.55 -12.02
N LEU A 53 -0.49 5.09 -10.87
CA LEU A 53 -1.64 4.21 -10.71
C LEU A 53 -2.74 4.91 -9.90
N SER A 54 -2.80 6.25 -9.97
CA SER A 54 -3.73 7.06 -9.17
C SER A 54 -5.19 6.68 -9.36
N ASP A 55 -5.53 6.14 -10.53
CA ASP A 55 -6.90 5.75 -10.89
C ASP A 55 -7.37 4.51 -10.11
N LEU A 56 -6.41 3.71 -9.61
CA LEU A 56 -6.68 2.46 -8.88
C LEU A 56 -6.20 2.49 -7.44
N ILE A 57 -5.16 3.27 -7.13
CA ILE A 57 -4.53 3.31 -5.81
C ILE A 57 -4.69 4.71 -5.21
N THR A 58 -5.50 4.79 -4.17
CA THR A 58 -5.64 6.01 -3.35
C THR A 58 -4.78 5.88 -2.09
N ILE A 59 -3.98 6.91 -1.80
CA ILE A 59 -3.15 6.96 -0.58
C ILE A 59 -3.64 8.10 0.31
N LYS A 60 -3.92 7.78 1.57
CA LYS A 60 -4.20 8.76 2.63
C LYS A 60 -3.14 8.63 3.72
N GLN A 61 -2.46 9.74 4.02
CA GLN A 61 -1.50 9.82 5.10
C GLN A 61 -2.13 10.60 6.27
N PHE A 62 -1.95 10.06 7.48
CA PHE A 62 -2.41 10.64 8.72
C PHE A 62 -1.23 10.67 9.68
N GLY A 63 -0.59 11.84 9.85
CA GLY A 63 0.56 12.00 10.74
C GLY A 63 1.46 13.17 10.38
#